data_AF-Q0FHF7-F1
#
_entry.id   AF-Q0FHF7-F1
#
_cell.length_a   1.000
_cell.length_b   1.000
_cell.length_c   1.000
_cell.angle_alpha   90.00
_cell.angle_beta   90.00
_cell.angle_gamma   90.00
#
_symmetry.space_group_name_H-M   'P 1'
#
loop_
_entity.id
_entity.type
_entity.pdbx_description
1 polymer ?
#
loop_
_entity_poly.entity_id
_entity_poly.type
_entity_poly.pdbx_seq_one_letter_code
_entity_poly.pdbx_strand_id
1 'polypeptide(L)' 'MFNLSHPKLVTLAETEGYAEVADFLEDHTLRSIVPAICMAPDCDHTAELEPDQRAGICEACGRASMKSGLVIAGLI' A
#
# COMPACT_ATOMS: atom_id res chain seq x y z
N MET A 1 10.14 -13.74 -1.17
CA MET A 1 8.97 -14.41 -0.55
C MET A 1 7.95 -13.33 -0.27
N PHE A 2 6.71 -13.48 -0.72
CA PHE A 2 5.68 -12.45 -0.56
C PHE A 2 5.29 -12.29 0.92
N ASN A 3 5.00 -11.06 1.33
CA ASN A 3 4.61 -10.74 2.71
C ASN A 3 3.15 -10.28 2.78
N LEU A 4 2.23 -11.23 2.59
CA LEU A 4 0.79 -10.96 2.55
C LEU A 4 0.19 -10.62 3.92
N SER A 5 0.89 -10.94 5.01
CA SER A 5 0.44 -10.69 6.38
C SER A 5 1.02 -9.41 6.99
N HIS A 6 1.68 -8.55 6.19
CA HIS A 6 2.21 -7.29 6.70
C HIS A 6 1.05 -6.42 7.25
N PRO A 7 1.10 -5.91 8.49
CA PRO A 7 -0.04 -5.20 9.09
C PRO A 7 -0.55 -4.03 8.24
N LYS A 8 0.35 -3.19 7.71
CA LYS A 8 -0.01 -2.09 6.81
C LYS A 8 -0.69 -2.56 5.52
N LEU A 9 -0.34 -3.74 5.00
CA LEU A 9 -0.95 -4.27 3.78
C LEU A 9 -2.38 -4.76 4.08
N VAL A 10 -2.58 -5.41 5.23
CA VAL A 10 -3.91 -5.81 5.72
C VAL A 10 -4.78 -4.57 5.94
N THR A 11 -4.28 -3.57 6.67
CA THR A 11 -5.01 -2.31 6.91
C THR A 11 -5.38 -1.60 5.61
N LEU A 12 -4.48 -1.57 4.63
CA LEU A 12 -4.75 -0.98 3.32
C LEU A 12 -5.86 -1.75 2.58
N ALA A 13 -5.78 -3.07 2.52
CA ALA A 13 -6.81 -3.90 1.89
C ALA A 13 -8.19 -3.74 2.55
N GLU A 14 -8.23 -3.74 3.89
CA GLU A 14 -9.47 -3.51 4.66
C GLU A 14 -10.06 -2.11 4.41
N THR A 15 -9.21 -1.08 4.31
CA THR A 15 -9.63 0.31 4.04
C THR A 15 -10.26 0.44 2.64
N GLU A 16 -9.73 -0.30 1.67
CA GLU A 16 -10.26 -0.38 0.30
C GLU A 16 -11.48 -1.32 0.19
N GLY A 17 -11.87 -1.98 1.28
CA GLY A 17 -13.08 -2.80 1.35
C GLY A 17 -12.91 -4.29 1.01
N TYR A 18 -11.67 -4.78 0.95
CA TYR A 18 -11.37 -6.19 0.69
C TYR A 18 -11.29 -7.00 1.99
N ALA A 19 -11.81 -8.22 1.96
CA ALA A 19 -11.67 -9.17 3.07
C ALA A 19 -10.30 -9.88 3.06
N GLU A 20 -9.76 -10.12 1.86
CA GLU A 20 -8.51 -10.85 1.65
C GLU A 20 -7.49 -9.99 0.91
N VAL A 21 -6.24 -9.99 1.39
CA VAL A 21 -5.13 -9.27 0.75
C VAL A 21 -4.88 -9.76 -0.68
N ALA A 22 -5.12 -11.04 -0.97
CA ALA A 22 -4.91 -11.59 -2.30
C ALA A 22 -5.84 -10.95 -3.34
N ASP A 23 -7.12 -10.79 -3.02
CA ASP A 23 -8.13 -10.18 -3.90
C ASP A 23 -7.77 -8.71 -4.19
N PHE A 24 -7.36 -7.97 -3.14
CA PHE A 24 -6.84 -6.61 -3.27
C PHE A 24 -5.64 -6.55 -4.24
N LEU A 25 -4.67 -7.46 -4.11
CA LEU A 25 -3.49 -7.45 -4.97
C LEU A 25 -3.85 -7.80 -6.42
N GLU A 26 -4.75 -8.76 -6.65
CA GLU A 26 -5.19 -9.17 -7.98
C GLU A 26 -5.82 -8.00 -8.75
N ASP A 27 -6.74 -7.26 -8.13
CA ASP A 27 -7.46 -6.14 -8.76
C ASP A 27 -6.55 -4.95 -9.12
N HIS A 28 -5.47 -4.77 -8.37
CA HIS A 28 -4.56 -3.63 -8.51
C HIS A 28 -3.27 -3.91 -9.28
N THR A 29 -2.89 -5.17 -9.52
CA THR A 29 -1.59 -5.53 -10.14
C THR A 29 -1.39 -4.93 -11.55
N LEU A 30 -2.46 -4.68 -12.31
CA LEU A 30 -2.38 -4.15 -13.68
C LEU A 30 -2.74 -2.66 -13.80
N ARG A 31 -2.92 -1.96 -12.67
CA ARG A 31 -3.32 -0.55 -12.66
C ARG A 31 -2.11 0.36 -12.71
N SER A 32 -2.27 1.52 -13.37
CA SER A 32 -1.21 2.54 -13.47
C SER A 32 -1.07 3.40 -12.21
N ILE A 33 -2.09 3.41 -11.37
CA ILE A 33 -2.13 4.06 -10.06
C ILE A 33 -2.83 3.08 -9.12
N VAL A 34 -2.27 2.87 -7.92
CA VAL A 34 -2.73 1.87 -6.96
C VAL A 34 -2.80 2.44 -5.55
N PRO A 35 -3.63 1.84 -4.68
CA PRO A 35 -3.65 2.22 -3.27
C PRO A 35 -2.30 2.01 -2.59
N ALA A 36 -1.96 2.99 -1.76
CA ALA A 36 -0.73 3.05 -0.99
C ALA A 36 -1.04 3.51 0.43
N ILE A 37 -0.14 3.17 1.35
CA ILE A 37 -0.25 3.51 2.77
C ILE A 37 1.08 4.04 3.29
N CYS A 38 1.00 4.96 4.25
CA CYS A 38 2.16 5.46 4.96
C CYS A 38 2.79 4.36 5.83
N MET A 39 4.09 4.13 5.65
CA MET A 39 4.85 3.13 6.41
C MET A 39 5.42 3.69 7.74
N ALA A 40 5.10 4.93 8.10
CA ALA A 40 5.50 5.45 9.41
C ALA A 40 4.73 4.69 10.53
N PRO A 41 5.37 4.38 11.68
CA PRO A 41 4.76 3.58 12.75
C PRO A 41 3.46 4.16 13.33
N ASP A 42 3.27 5.47 13.21
CA ASP A 42 2.20 6.26 13.82
C ASP A 42 1.25 6.90 12.79
N CYS A 43 1.25 6.44 11.54
CA CYS A 43 0.42 7.02 10.47
C CYS A 43 -0.08 5.94 9.49
N ASP A 44 -1.40 5.80 9.37
CA ASP A 44 -2.07 4.89 8.43
C ASP A 44 -2.74 5.63 7.26
N HIS A 45 -2.29 6.85 6.98
CA HIS A 45 -2.85 7.62 5.87
C HIS A 45 -2.66 6.86 4.55
N THR A 46 -3.75 6.75 3.79
CA THR A 46 -3.79 6.14 2.47
C THR A 46 -3.85 7.20 1.37
N ALA A 47 -3.31 6.86 0.21
CA ALA A 47 -3.38 7.68 -1.00
C ALA A 47 -3.22 6.79 -2.24
N GLU A 48 -3.45 7.37 -3.41
CA GLU A 48 -3.21 6.74 -4.70
C GLU A 48 -1.83 7.15 -5.25
N LEU A 49 -0.99 6.18 -5.62
CA LEU A 49 0.37 6.42 -6.13
C LEU A 49 0.71 5.51 -7.31
N GLU A 50 1.75 5.86 -8.07
CA GLU A 50 2.36 4.92 -9.01
C GLU A 50 2.82 3.64 -8.27
N PRO A 51 2.64 2.45 -8.86
CA PRO A 51 2.89 1.18 -8.17
C PRO A 51 4.29 1.04 -7.58
N ASP A 52 5.32 1.50 -8.28
CA ASP A 52 6.73 1.37 -7.93
C ASP A 52 7.30 2.62 -7.26
N GLN A 53 6.48 3.61 -6.91
CA GLN A 53 6.94 4.81 -6.21
C GLN A 53 7.48 4.46 -4.81
N ARG A 54 8.78 4.69 -4.59
CA ARG A 54 9.48 4.36 -3.33
C ARG A 54 9.77 5.57 -2.42
N ALA A 55 9.53 6.78 -2.90
CA ALA A 55 9.83 8.03 -2.21
C ALA A 55 8.62 8.99 -2.10
N GLY A 56 7.41 8.43 -2.08
CA GLY A 56 6.18 9.24 -1.96
C GLY A 56 6.10 9.95 -0.61
N ILE A 57 5.81 11.26 -0.64
CA ILE A 57 5.56 12.08 0.55
C ILE A 57 4.14 11.82 1.05
N CYS A 58 4.01 11.48 2.33
CA CYS A 58 2.73 11.39 3.00
C CYS A 58 2.22 12.80 3.33
N GLU A 59 1.06 13.19 2.80
CA GLU A 59 0.49 14.53 3.06
C GLU A 59 0.02 14.71 4.51
N ALA A 60 -0.28 13.61 5.22
CA ALA A 60 -0.71 13.66 6.61
C ALA A 60 0.44 13.88 7.61
N CYS A 61 1.59 13.23 7.42
CA CYS A 61 2.71 13.29 8.37
C CYS A 61 4.00 13.93 7.80
N GLY A 62 4.02 14.31 6.53
CA GLY A 62 5.13 14.97 5.85
C GLY A 62 6.36 14.10 5.56
N ARG A 63 6.32 12.80 5.86
CA ARG A 63 7.45 11.87 5.69
C ARG A 63 7.43 11.20 4.32
N ALA A 64 8.60 10.96 3.75
CA ALA A 64 8.79 10.20 2.50
C ALA A 64 8.67 8.69 2.75
N SER A 65 7.49 8.24 3.20
CA SER A 65 7.26 6.88 3.68
C SER A 65 6.06 6.19 3.02
N MET A 66 5.46 6.77 2.00
CA MET A 66 4.35 6.12 1.30
C MET A 66 4.86 4.95 0.44
N LYS A 67 4.15 3.81 0.49
CA LYS A 67 4.39 2.65 -0.38
C LYS A 67 3.07 2.04 -0.85
N SER A 68 3.03 1.59 -2.09
CA SER A 68 1.90 0.82 -2.63
C SER A 68 1.76 -0.53 -1.94
N GLY A 69 0.56 -1.09 -2.00
CA GLY A 69 0.32 -2.47 -1.56
C GLY A 69 1.22 -3.50 -2.27
N LEU A 70 1.50 -3.30 -3.56
CA LEU A 70 2.35 -4.19 -4.36
C LEU A 70 3.81 -4.21 -3.87
N VAL A 71 4.35 -3.05 -3.51
CA VAL A 71 5.72 -2.95 -2.93
C VAL A 71 5.76 -3.58 -1.54
N ILE A 72 4.73 -3.39 -0.71
CA ILE A 72 4.68 -3.98 0.63
C ILE A 72 4.58 -5.51 0.54
N ALA A 73 3.78 -6.03 -0.40
CA ALA A 73 3.66 -7.45 -0.67
C ALA A 73 4.94 -8.09 -1.23
N GLY A 74 5.85 -7.27 -1.80
CA GLY A 74 7.09 -7.72 -2.44
C GLY A 74 6.87 -8.27 -3.85
N LEU A 75 5.85 -7.79 -4.55
CA LEU A 75 5.59 -8.11 -5.97
C LEU A 75 6.48 -7.31 -6.91
N ILE A 76 6.87 -6.09 -6.52
CA ILE A 76 7.68 -5.14 -7.31
C ILE A 76 8.70 -4.34 -6.48
#